data_AF-A0A9C9JND3-F1
#
_entry.id   AF-A0A9C9JND3-F1
#
_cell.length_a   1.000
_cell.length_b   1.000
_cell.length_c   1.000
_cell.angle_alpha   90.00
_cell.angle_beta   90.00
_cell.angle_gamma   90.00
#
_symmetry.space_group_name_H-M   'P 1'
#
loop_
_entity.id
_entity.type
_entity.pdbx_description
1 polymer ?
#
loop_
_entity_poly.entity_id
_entity_poly.type
_entity_poly.pdbx_seq_one_letter_code
_entity_poly.pdbx_strand_id
1 'polypeptide(L)'
;RSILSTIAGSMITVAGVAFSIVIVALTLASSQFGPRLLRNFMKDRVNQFVLGSFVATFIYCLLVMRTIQPGEDTSFVPGISVIVAVLSALFNVGVLIYFIHHVSTTIQADHVVAVVYSDLTTQLNKQFPDAATGSEDDPAEEKPQATSSQHALELPSPAGGYLRAVDWNGLVKAAREHSLVLRVLHYPGKLVVERQCLAYIDGAQELDEESVRRLAGCFIIGSQRSPAQDPEYGVDQLVEVALRALSPGINDPFTAIACVDKLSLALCMLAGRRFPPAHHHDEEGTLRVIARTATFASILDAAFDQIRQYSRDSVAVMIRQMEALTLIARHTRTRQQATAVMRQAKMILAGCSDVFPVKGDREDLQRRYDELAEVLSGMLDLD
;
A
#
# COMPACT_ATOMS: atom_id res chain seq x y z
N ARG A 1 -5.21 14.28 -50.46
CA ARG A 1 -4.09 13.34 -50.14
C ARG A 1 -2.98 14.01 -49.32
N SER A 2 -2.42 15.16 -49.75
CA SER A 2 -1.34 15.85 -49.01
C SER A 2 -1.71 16.15 -47.55
N ILE A 3 -2.86 16.80 -47.30
CA ILE A 3 -3.37 17.08 -45.93
C ILE A 3 -3.43 15.82 -45.06
N LEU A 4 -4.03 14.73 -45.57
CA LEU A 4 -4.13 13.47 -44.82
C LEU A 4 -2.75 12.85 -44.55
N SER A 5 -1.81 12.96 -45.48
CA SER A 5 -0.43 12.49 -45.30
C SER A 5 0.31 13.30 -44.24
N THR A 6 0.12 14.63 -44.23
CA THR A 6 0.69 15.52 -43.21
C THR A 6 0.11 15.21 -41.83
N ILE A 7 -1.21 15.00 -41.72
CA ILE A 7 -1.85 14.62 -40.45
C ILE A 7 -1.38 13.24 -40.00
N ALA A 8 -1.33 12.24 -40.89
CA ALA A 8 -0.84 10.91 -40.54
C ALA A 8 0.60 10.96 -40.02
N GLY A 9 1.50 11.64 -40.74
CA GLY A 9 2.90 11.79 -40.34
C GLY A 9 3.07 12.54 -39.01
N SER A 10 2.29 13.58 -38.75
CA SER A 10 2.35 14.29 -37.48
C SER A 10 1.80 13.44 -36.32
N MET A 11 0.68 12.74 -36.51
CA MET A 11 0.06 11.91 -35.47
C MET A 11 0.94 10.74 -35.03
N ILE A 12 1.60 10.04 -35.96
CA ILE A 12 2.52 8.95 -35.59
C ILE A 12 3.76 9.47 -34.86
N THR A 13 4.26 10.65 -35.24
CA THR A 13 5.39 11.30 -34.58
C THR A 13 5.02 11.71 -33.16
N VAL A 14 3.86 12.35 -32.96
CA VAL A 14 3.36 12.74 -31.64
C VAL A 14 3.08 11.52 -30.76
N ALA A 15 2.53 10.44 -31.32
CA ALA A 15 2.37 9.17 -30.60
C ALA A 15 3.71 8.61 -30.10
N GLY A 16 4.75 8.67 -30.93
CA GLY A 16 6.11 8.29 -30.55
C GLY A 16 6.66 9.13 -29.41
N VAL A 17 6.53 10.46 -29.49
CA VAL A 17 6.94 11.38 -28.42
C VAL A 17 6.16 11.11 -27.13
N ALA A 18 4.85 10.90 -27.20
CA ALA A 18 4.02 10.59 -26.05
C ALA A 18 4.46 9.28 -25.38
N PHE A 19 4.74 8.23 -26.16
CA PHE A 19 5.26 6.97 -25.66
C PHE A 19 6.62 7.13 -24.98
N SER A 20 7.54 7.90 -25.57
CA SER A 20 8.83 8.22 -24.95
C SER A 20 8.67 8.97 -23.63
N ILE A 21 7.77 9.95 -23.55
CA ILE A 21 7.47 10.69 -22.32
C ILE A 21 6.95 9.74 -21.24
N VAL A 22 6.04 8.81 -21.57
CA VAL A 22 5.53 7.81 -20.61
C VAL A 22 6.65 6.92 -20.09
N ILE A 23 7.56 6.45 -20.94
CA ILE A 23 8.69 5.61 -20.51
C ILE A 23 9.64 6.39 -19.59
N VAL A 24 9.94 7.65 -19.94
CA VAL A 24 10.79 8.51 -19.11
C VAL A 24 10.13 8.77 -17.77
N ALA A 25 8.83 9.09 -17.75
CA ALA A 25 8.05 9.27 -16.54
C ALA A 25 8.06 8.02 -15.65
N LEU A 26 7.88 6.84 -16.26
CA LEU A 26 7.91 5.55 -15.56
C LEU A 26 9.29 5.27 -14.96
N THR A 27 10.35 5.59 -15.70
CA THR A 27 11.74 5.43 -15.24
C THR A 27 12.05 6.35 -14.06
N LEU A 28 11.65 7.62 -14.17
CA LEU A 28 11.80 8.61 -13.10
C LEU A 28 11.02 8.18 -11.85
N ALA A 29 9.75 7.80 -12.00
CA ALA A 29 8.93 7.32 -10.89
C ALA A 29 9.54 6.08 -10.22
N SER A 30 10.05 5.11 -11.00
CA SER A 30 10.75 3.94 -10.45
C SER A 30 11.97 4.33 -9.62
N SER A 31 12.75 5.30 -10.11
CA SER A 31 14.00 5.72 -9.48
C SER A 31 13.77 6.57 -8.24
N GLN A 32 12.77 7.44 -8.27
CA GLN A 32 12.47 8.42 -7.21
C GLN A 32 11.55 7.86 -6.12
N PHE A 33 10.59 7.00 -6.47
CA PHE A 33 9.54 6.58 -5.53
C PHE A 33 9.50 5.06 -5.31
N GLY A 34 10.16 4.28 -6.15
CA GLY A 34 10.31 2.83 -5.99
C GLY A 34 9.47 1.99 -6.97
N PRO A 35 9.90 0.74 -7.25
CA PRO A 35 9.30 -0.11 -8.29
C PRO A 35 7.87 -0.56 -7.98
N ARG A 36 7.44 -0.54 -6.71
CA ARG A 36 6.08 -0.97 -6.33
C ARG A 36 5.00 -0.03 -6.86
N LEU A 37 5.36 1.21 -7.20
CA LEU A 37 4.44 2.23 -7.70
C LEU A 37 4.23 2.16 -9.22
N LEU A 38 5.07 1.40 -9.93
CA LEU A 38 4.98 1.20 -11.38
C LEU A 38 3.63 0.63 -11.83
N ARG A 39 3.04 -0.24 -11.00
CA ARG A 39 1.75 -0.86 -11.33
C ARG A 39 0.63 0.17 -11.45
N ASN A 40 0.70 1.26 -10.69
CA ASN A 40 -0.31 2.32 -10.72
C ASN A 40 -0.15 3.18 -11.99
N PHE A 41 1.09 3.51 -12.37
CA PHE A 41 1.38 4.23 -13.62
C PHE A 41 0.97 3.44 -14.88
N MET A 42 1.21 2.13 -14.91
CA MET A 42 0.85 1.28 -16.05
C MET A 42 -0.67 1.10 -16.25
N LYS A 43 -1.47 1.34 -15.20
CA LYS A 43 -2.94 1.24 -15.25
C LYS A 43 -3.62 2.56 -15.61
N ASP A 44 -2.85 3.62 -15.86
CA ASP A 44 -3.40 4.94 -16.15
C ASP A 44 -4.20 4.96 -17.47
N ARG A 45 -5.51 5.17 -17.34
CA ARG A 45 -6.44 5.22 -18.47
C ARG A 45 -6.24 6.46 -19.34
N VAL A 46 -5.71 7.55 -18.79
CA VAL A 46 -5.44 8.77 -19.56
C VAL A 46 -4.34 8.51 -20.58
N ASN A 47 -3.25 7.86 -20.16
CA ASN A 47 -2.15 7.50 -21.07
C ASN A 47 -2.63 6.59 -22.21
N GLN A 48 -3.50 5.62 -21.89
CA GLN A 48 -4.09 4.73 -22.89
C GLN A 48 -5.00 5.47 -23.87
N PHE A 49 -5.83 6.40 -23.37
CA PHE A 49 -6.72 7.21 -24.19
C PHE A 49 -5.95 8.13 -25.14
N VAL A 50 -4.93 8.83 -24.63
CA VAL A 50 -4.08 9.75 -25.40
C VAL A 50 -3.36 9.00 -26.53
N LEU A 51 -2.69 7.90 -26.21
CA LEU A 51 -1.99 7.10 -27.22
C LEU A 51 -2.97 6.52 -28.24
N GLY A 52 -4.12 6.03 -27.75
CA GLY A 52 -5.22 5.54 -28.57
C GLY A 52 -5.75 6.60 -29.55
N SER A 53 -5.91 7.85 -29.12
CA SER A 53 -6.46 8.92 -29.97
C SER A 53 -5.50 9.33 -31.09
N PHE A 54 -4.18 9.37 -30.83
CA PHE A 54 -3.19 9.64 -31.88
C PHE A 54 -3.11 8.49 -32.89
N VAL A 55 -3.04 7.25 -32.41
CA VAL A 55 -2.98 6.06 -33.28
C VAL A 55 -4.28 5.90 -34.08
N ALA A 56 -5.44 6.19 -33.49
CA ALA A 56 -6.73 6.15 -34.19
C ALA A 56 -6.79 7.17 -35.33
N THR A 57 -6.40 8.43 -35.10
CA THR A 57 -6.37 9.46 -36.15
C THR A 57 -5.35 9.11 -37.24
N PHE A 58 -4.19 8.55 -36.88
CA PHE A 58 -3.21 8.05 -37.84
C PHE A 58 -3.79 6.96 -38.75
N ILE A 59 -4.37 5.89 -38.16
CA ILE A 59 -4.97 4.78 -38.91
C ILE A 59 -6.13 5.31 -39.77
N TYR A 60 -6.98 6.19 -39.23
CA TYR A 60 -8.07 6.81 -39.97
C TYR A 60 -7.57 7.54 -41.22
N CYS A 61 -6.52 8.38 -41.09
CA CYS A 61 -5.93 9.06 -42.24
C CYS A 61 -5.39 8.07 -43.30
N LEU A 62 -4.75 6.97 -42.90
CA LEU A 62 -4.27 5.94 -43.83
C LEU A 62 -5.42 5.24 -44.56
N LEU A 63 -6.51 4.91 -43.85
CA LEU A 63 -7.68 4.28 -44.45
C LEU A 63 -8.36 5.21 -45.46
N VAL A 64 -8.54 6.50 -45.13
CA VAL A 64 -9.10 7.49 -46.07
C VAL A 64 -8.15 7.73 -47.24
N MET A 65 -6.83 7.69 -47.04
CA MET A 65 -5.88 7.79 -48.15
C MET A 65 -5.99 6.60 -49.12
N ARG A 66 -6.25 5.39 -48.62
CA ARG A 66 -6.43 4.19 -49.45
C ARG A 66 -7.64 4.29 -50.37
N THR A 67 -8.69 5.02 -49.99
CA THR A 67 -9.89 5.19 -50.83
C THR A 67 -9.70 6.20 -51.95
N ILE A 68 -8.66 7.03 -51.91
CA ILE A 68 -8.35 8.02 -52.96
C ILE A 68 -7.56 7.31 -54.08
N GLN A 69 -8.28 6.80 -55.08
CA GLN A 69 -7.68 6.16 -56.26
C GLN A 69 -7.16 7.22 -57.26
N PRO A 70 -5.90 7.11 -57.72
CA PRO A 70 -5.41 7.94 -58.81
C PRO A 70 -5.81 7.31 -60.16
N GLY A 71 -6.88 7.80 -60.78
CA GLY A 71 -7.28 7.40 -62.14
C GLY A 71 -8.75 7.65 -62.48
N GLU A 72 -8.95 8.32 -63.62
CA GLU A 72 -10.16 8.55 -64.44
C GLU A 72 -11.32 9.44 -63.90
N ASP A 73 -11.43 10.61 -64.54
CA ASP A 73 -12.50 11.60 -64.75
C ASP A 73 -13.44 12.05 -63.63
N THR A 74 -13.53 11.35 -62.51
CA THR A 74 -14.11 11.87 -61.26
C THR A 74 -13.27 11.44 -60.08
N SER A 75 -12.24 12.22 -59.76
CA SER A 75 -11.42 12.01 -58.57
C SER A 75 -12.30 12.13 -57.32
N PHE A 76 -12.79 11.00 -56.81
CA PHE A 76 -13.63 10.97 -55.61
C PHE A 76 -12.77 11.34 -54.40
N VAL A 77 -12.95 12.56 -53.90
CA VAL A 77 -12.35 13.02 -52.65
C VAL A 77 -13.45 13.01 -51.59
N PRO A 78 -13.38 12.13 -50.57
CA PRO A 78 -14.38 12.09 -49.50
C PRO A 78 -14.23 13.32 -48.60
N GLY A 79 -14.90 14.43 -48.95
CA GLY A 79 -14.76 15.72 -48.26
C GLY A 79 -15.12 15.65 -46.78
N ILE A 80 -16.18 14.93 -46.43
CA ILE A 80 -16.60 14.69 -45.04
C ILE A 80 -15.47 13.98 -44.27
N SER A 81 -14.85 12.96 -44.86
CA SER A 81 -13.78 12.22 -44.20
C SER A 81 -12.54 13.07 -43.93
N VAL A 82 -12.22 14.00 -44.85
CA VAL A 82 -11.14 14.97 -44.66
C VAL A 82 -11.47 15.97 -43.56
N ILE A 83 -12.71 16.48 -43.49
CA ILE A 83 -13.16 17.37 -42.41
C ILE A 83 -13.04 16.66 -41.06
N VAL A 84 -13.50 15.41 -40.97
CA VAL A 84 -13.35 14.60 -39.75
C VAL A 84 -11.87 14.43 -39.39
N ALA A 85 -10.99 14.14 -40.36
CA ALA A 85 -9.56 14.03 -40.09
C ALA A 85 -8.96 15.34 -39.53
N VAL A 86 -9.35 16.50 -40.08
CA VAL A 86 -8.89 17.81 -39.62
C VAL A 86 -9.42 18.12 -38.21
N LEU A 87 -10.70 17.84 -37.93
CA LEU A 87 -11.28 18.02 -36.61
C LEU A 87 -10.64 17.08 -35.58
N SER A 88 -10.41 15.82 -35.93
CA SER A 88 -9.69 14.86 -35.08
C SER A 88 -8.25 15.30 -34.82
N ALA A 89 -7.57 15.87 -35.81
CA ALA A 89 -6.22 16.43 -35.63
C ALA A 89 -6.23 17.63 -34.66
N LEU A 90 -7.18 18.55 -34.80
CA LEU A 90 -7.35 19.69 -33.88
C LEU A 90 -7.69 19.23 -32.46
N PHE A 91 -8.58 18.25 -32.33
CA PHE A 91 -8.88 17.61 -31.04
C PHE A 91 -7.62 17.00 -30.42
N ASN A 92 -6.82 16.28 -31.20
CA ASN A 92 -5.57 15.67 -30.75
C ASN A 92 -4.52 16.71 -30.30
N VAL A 93 -4.52 17.94 -30.82
CA VAL A 93 -3.69 19.02 -30.27
C VAL A 93 -4.13 19.36 -28.83
N GLY A 94 -5.43 19.44 -28.57
CA GLY A 94 -5.95 19.64 -27.21
C GLY A 94 -5.59 18.47 -26.28
N VAL A 95 -5.73 17.23 -26.77
CA VAL A 95 -5.33 16.02 -26.05
C VAL A 95 -3.83 16.03 -25.73
N LEU A 96 -2.98 16.50 -26.63
CA LEU A 96 -1.53 16.63 -26.38
C LEU A 96 -1.23 17.62 -25.25
N ILE A 97 -1.86 18.80 -25.25
CA ILE A 97 -1.67 19.81 -24.20
C ILE A 97 -2.13 19.25 -22.84
N TYR A 98 -3.30 18.61 -22.81
CA TYR A 98 -3.81 17.94 -21.62
C TYR A 98 -2.85 16.82 -21.15
N PHE A 99 -2.33 16.02 -22.07
CA PHE A 99 -1.40 14.94 -21.77
C PHE A 99 -0.10 15.45 -21.12
N ILE A 100 0.47 16.55 -21.64
CA ILE A 100 1.67 17.17 -21.04
C ILE A 100 1.37 17.59 -19.60
N HIS A 101 0.25 18.28 -19.37
CA HIS A 101 -0.15 18.68 -18.03
C HIS A 101 -0.37 17.47 -17.10
N HIS A 102 -1.09 16.46 -17.58
CA HIS A 102 -1.35 15.22 -16.86
C HIS A 102 -0.05 14.56 -16.40
N VAL A 103 0.87 14.25 -17.32
CA VAL A 103 2.17 13.64 -16.99
C VAL A 103 2.97 14.52 -16.02
N SER A 104 3.02 15.83 -16.23
CA SER A 104 3.71 16.75 -15.32
C SER A 104 3.14 16.73 -13.90
N THR A 105 1.84 16.60 -13.73
CA THR A 105 1.20 16.53 -12.40
C THR A 105 1.33 15.16 -11.75
N THR A 106 1.25 14.07 -12.52
CA THR A 106 1.32 12.70 -11.98
C THR A 106 2.71 12.34 -11.45
N ILE A 107 3.77 12.96 -11.96
CA ILE A 107 5.15 12.74 -11.48
C ILE A 107 5.44 13.49 -10.17
N GLN A 108 4.62 14.49 -9.79
CA GLN A 108 4.85 15.24 -8.56
C GLN A 108 4.73 14.33 -7.33
N ALA A 109 5.69 14.45 -6.41
CA ALA A 109 5.76 13.63 -5.21
C ALA A 109 4.46 13.69 -4.40
N ASP A 110 3.87 14.87 -4.25
CA ASP A 110 2.58 15.05 -3.55
C ASP A 110 1.45 14.22 -4.16
N HIS A 111 1.38 14.15 -5.49
CA HIS A 111 0.37 13.34 -6.19
C HIS A 111 0.61 11.85 -5.95
N VAL A 112 1.86 11.40 -6.04
CA VAL A 112 2.23 10.00 -5.78
C VAL A 112 1.87 9.61 -4.34
N VAL A 113 2.27 10.43 -3.36
CA VAL A 113 1.96 10.22 -1.95
C VAL A 113 0.44 10.19 -1.72
N ALA A 114 -0.32 11.10 -2.34
CA ALA A 114 -1.77 11.13 -2.24
C ALA A 114 -2.45 9.88 -2.82
N VAL A 115 -1.99 9.38 -3.98
CA VAL A 115 -2.51 8.16 -4.59
C VAL A 115 -2.25 6.94 -3.71
N VAL A 116 -1.03 6.78 -3.20
CA VAL A 116 -0.68 5.67 -2.30
C VAL A 116 -1.50 5.74 -1.01
N TYR A 117 -1.66 6.93 -0.44
CA TYR A 117 -2.50 7.13 0.73
C TYR A 117 -3.99 6.80 0.47
N SER A 118 -4.52 7.14 -0.70
CA SER A 118 -5.89 6.78 -1.08
C SER A 118 -6.08 5.26 -1.22
N ASP A 119 -5.10 4.57 -1.81
CA ASP A 119 -5.09 3.12 -1.91
C ASP A 119 -5.02 2.46 -0.52
N LEU A 120 -4.12 2.95 0.34
CA LEU A 120 -3.97 2.49 1.74
C LEU A 120 -5.28 2.66 2.50
N THR A 121 -5.86 3.86 2.53
CA THR A 121 -7.11 4.13 3.27
C THR A 121 -8.28 3.30 2.75
N THR A 122 -8.37 3.07 1.44
CA THR A 122 -9.38 2.18 0.85
C THR A 122 -9.23 0.74 1.34
N GLN A 123 -7.99 0.26 1.50
CA GLN A 123 -7.72 -1.09 2.01
C GLN A 123 -7.98 -1.18 3.51
N LEU A 124 -7.53 -0.20 4.29
CA LEU A 124 -7.76 -0.14 5.73
C LEU A 124 -9.26 -0.08 6.06
N ASN A 125 -10.04 0.74 5.36
CA ASN A 125 -11.50 0.80 5.57
C ASN A 125 -12.21 -0.52 5.29
N LYS A 126 -11.67 -1.36 4.40
CA LYS A 126 -12.23 -2.68 4.11
C LYS A 126 -11.83 -3.73 5.16
N GLN A 127 -10.61 -3.64 5.70
CA GLN A 127 -10.06 -4.61 6.64
C GLN A 127 -10.41 -4.29 8.10
N PHE A 128 -10.59 -3.01 8.44
CA PHE A 128 -10.82 -2.50 9.78
C PHE A 128 -12.12 -1.69 9.82
N PRO A 129 -13.29 -2.33 10.03
CA PRO A 129 -14.56 -1.64 10.10
C PRO A 129 -14.63 -0.70 11.32
N ASP A 130 -15.55 0.28 11.27
CA ASP A 130 -15.81 1.15 12.42
C ASP A 130 -16.23 0.32 13.63
N ALA A 131 -15.68 0.63 14.79
CA ALA A 131 -16.18 0.12 16.04
C ALA A 131 -17.55 0.76 16.27
N ALA A 132 -18.64 0.05 15.95
CA ALA A 132 -19.96 0.45 16.41
C ALA A 132 -19.92 0.59 17.94
N THR A 133 -20.43 1.70 18.48
CA THR A 133 -20.54 1.94 19.92
C THR A 133 -21.29 0.78 20.57
N GLY A 134 -20.59 -0.11 21.29
CA GLY A 134 -21.23 -1.09 22.15
C GLY A 134 -20.72 -2.54 22.13
N SER A 135 -19.59 -2.87 21.50
CA SER A 135 -18.94 -4.17 21.77
C SER A 135 -17.55 -3.96 22.36
N GLU A 136 -17.48 -3.87 23.68
CA GLU A 136 -16.26 -3.92 24.52
C GLU A 136 -15.63 -5.34 24.56
N ASP A 137 -15.69 -6.08 23.45
CA ASP A 137 -14.91 -7.30 23.31
C ASP A 137 -13.70 -6.97 22.45
N ASP A 138 -12.80 -6.15 23.01
CA ASP A 138 -11.39 -6.50 22.93
C ASP A 138 -11.31 -7.74 23.82
N PRO A 139 -11.22 -8.97 23.28
CA PRO A 139 -10.97 -10.08 24.16
C PRO A 139 -9.66 -9.69 24.83
N ALA A 140 -9.72 -9.50 26.15
CA ALA A 140 -8.54 -9.55 26.99
C ALA A 140 -7.66 -10.65 26.39
N GLU A 141 -6.37 -10.41 26.24
CA GLU A 141 -5.42 -11.48 25.96
C GLU A 141 -5.72 -12.58 26.99
N GLU A 142 -6.60 -13.52 26.63
CA GLU A 142 -6.76 -14.78 27.30
C GLU A 142 -5.40 -15.36 27.04
N LYS A 143 -4.52 -15.18 28.06
CA LYS A 143 -3.19 -15.77 28.09
C LYS A 143 -3.38 -17.14 27.49
N PRO A 144 -2.76 -17.44 26.34
CA PRO A 144 -3.06 -18.67 25.63
C PRO A 144 -2.94 -19.74 26.68
N GLN A 145 -4.06 -20.41 27.01
CA GLN A 145 -3.98 -21.58 27.86
C GLN A 145 -2.91 -22.41 27.18
N ALA A 146 -1.84 -22.65 27.92
CA ALA A 146 -0.69 -23.37 27.42
C ALA A 146 -1.16 -24.82 27.25
N THR A 147 -1.95 -25.09 26.20
CA THR A 147 -2.02 -26.40 25.60
C THR A 147 -0.59 -26.67 25.16
N SER A 148 0.01 -27.62 25.86
CA SER A 148 1.41 -27.98 25.74
C SER A 148 1.75 -28.22 24.28
N SER A 149 2.56 -27.35 23.69
CA SER A 149 3.07 -27.46 22.32
C SER A 149 3.94 -28.70 22.08
N GLN A 150 4.13 -29.56 23.09
CA GLN A 150 4.93 -30.79 23.00
C GLN A 150 4.22 -31.93 22.25
N HIS A 151 2.91 -31.81 21.98
CA HIS A 151 2.12 -32.85 21.28
C HIS A 151 1.21 -32.32 20.15
N ALA A 152 1.36 -31.06 19.75
CA ALA A 152 0.55 -30.51 18.65
C ALA A 152 1.12 -30.93 17.29
N LEU A 153 0.25 -31.39 16.39
CA LEU A 153 0.64 -31.73 15.02
C LEU A 153 0.95 -30.44 14.24
N GLU A 154 2.00 -30.44 13.43
CA GLU A 154 2.35 -29.29 12.60
C GLU A 154 1.65 -29.34 11.24
N LEU A 155 1.12 -28.20 10.79
CA LEU A 155 0.65 -28.02 9.42
C LEU A 155 1.80 -27.45 8.56
N PRO A 156 2.48 -28.26 7.72
CA PRO A 156 3.57 -27.76 6.90
C PRO A 156 3.07 -26.92 5.73
N SER A 157 3.84 -25.89 5.37
CA SER A 157 3.59 -25.10 4.17
C SER A 157 3.80 -25.92 2.90
N PRO A 158 2.85 -25.93 1.94
CA PRO A 158 2.99 -26.68 0.69
C PRO A 158 3.97 -26.04 -0.29
N ALA A 159 4.32 -24.76 -0.10
CA ALA A 159 5.21 -24.01 -0.99
C ALA A 159 5.92 -22.88 -0.25
N GLY A 160 7.03 -22.40 -0.81
CA GLY A 160 7.69 -21.17 -0.38
C GLY A 160 7.13 -19.93 -1.07
N GLY A 161 6.97 -18.83 -0.33
CA GLY A 161 6.51 -17.55 -0.87
C GLY A 161 5.96 -16.62 0.20
N TYR A 162 5.28 -15.55 -0.22
CA TYR A 162 4.59 -14.65 0.68
C TYR A 162 3.17 -15.14 0.95
N LEU A 163 2.77 -15.19 2.22
CA LEU A 163 1.39 -15.42 2.61
C LEU A 163 0.55 -14.20 2.18
N ARG A 164 -0.33 -14.37 1.21
CA ARG A 164 -1.14 -13.27 0.63
C ARG A 164 -2.47 -13.10 1.34
N ALA A 165 -3.06 -14.20 1.77
CA ALA A 165 -4.33 -14.25 2.46
C ALA A 165 -4.52 -15.61 3.15
N VAL A 166 -5.39 -15.62 4.15
CA VAL A 166 -5.88 -16.81 4.83
C VAL A 166 -7.40 -16.85 4.68
N ASP A 167 -7.94 -17.98 4.23
CA ASP A 167 -9.38 -18.23 4.24
C ASP A 167 -9.80 -18.70 5.65
N TRP A 168 -10.12 -17.73 6.51
CA TRP A 168 -10.53 -17.99 7.89
C TRP A 168 -11.79 -18.85 7.97
N ASN A 169 -12.76 -18.64 7.07
CA ASN A 169 -14.00 -19.42 7.06
C ASN A 169 -13.74 -20.86 6.63
N GLY A 170 -12.89 -21.06 5.62
CA GLY A 170 -12.41 -22.37 5.20
C GLY A 170 -11.68 -23.11 6.32
N LEU A 171 -10.80 -22.43 7.07
CA LEU A 171 -10.09 -22.99 8.21
C LEU A 171 -11.03 -23.40 9.35
N VAL A 172 -11.98 -22.55 9.74
CA VAL A 172 -12.96 -22.87 10.79
C VAL A 172 -13.81 -24.08 10.38
N LYS A 173 -14.26 -24.13 9.12
CA LYS A 173 -15.04 -25.26 8.59
C LYS A 173 -14.24 -26.57 8.61
N ALA A 174 -13.00 -26.54 8.13
CA ALA A 174 -12.13 -27.71 8.12
C ALA A 174 -11.76 -28.17 9.55
N ALA A 175 -11.51 -27.23 10.47
CA ALA A 175 -11.25 -27.55 11.87
C ALA A 175 -12.46 -28.18 12.57
N ARG A 176 -13.68 -27.73 12.26
CA ARG A 176 -14.92 -28.29 12.81
C ARG A 176 -15.13 -29.76 12.43
N GLU A 177 -14.84 -30.13 11.18
CA GLU A 177 -15.02 -31.50 10.67
C GLU A 177 -14.27 -32.56 11.50
N HIS A 178 -13.14 -32.18 12.11
CA HIS A 178 -12.28 -33.07 12.90
C HIS A 178 -12.14 -32.65 14.38
N SER A 179 -12.99 -31.74 14.86
CA SER A 179 -12.94 -31.20 16.23
C SER A 179 -11.57 -30.62 16.63
N LEU A 180 -10.90 -29.94 15.70
CA LEU A 180 -9.54 -29.41 15.88
C LEU A 180 -9.56 -27.97 16.42
N VAL A 181 -8.43 -27.57 17.01
CA VAL A 181 -8.09 -26.18 17.30
C VAL A 181 -6.76 -25.84 16.61
N LEU A 182 -6.79 -24.84 15.74
CA LEU A 182 -5.64 -24.42 14.94
C LEU A 182 -5.01 -23.16 15.52
N ARG A 183 -3.71 -23.17 15.78
CA ARG A 183 -2.95 -21.97 16.18
C ARG A 183 -2.07 -21.51 15.02
N VAL A 184 -2.54 -20.49 14.29
CA VAL A 184 -1.85 -19.96 13.11
C VAL A 184 -0.68 -19.08 13.52
N LEU A 185 0.51 -19.36 12.96
CA LEU A 185 1.77 -18.73 13.37
C LEU A 185 2.15 -17.50 12.54
N HIS A 186 1.57 -17.39 11.35
CA HIS A 186 1.89 -16.37 10.35
C HIS A 186 0.64 -15.62 9.92
N TYR A 187 0.78 -14.31 9.71
CA TYR A 187 -0.27 -13.45 9.15
C TYR A 187 0.11 -12.97 7.75
N PRO A 188 -0.86 -12.56 6.92
CA PRO A 188 -0.59 -12.10 5.56
C PRO A 188 0.46 -10.99 5.51
N GLY A 189 1.34 -11.07 4.51
CA GLY A 189 2.49 -10.18 4.30
C GLY A 189 3.84 -10.80 4.66
N LYS A 190 3.87 -11.87 5.47
CA LYS A 190 5.12 -12.53 5.87
C LYS A 190 5.58 -13.58 4.86
N LEU A 191 6.91 -13.75 4.79
CA LEU A 191 7.56 -14.80 4.01
C LEU A 191 7.43 -16.13 4.75
N VAL A 192 7.07 -17.18 4.01
CA VAL A 192 6.98 -18.55 4.48
C VAL A 192 7.85 -19.42 3.56
N VAL A 193 8.56 -20.37 4.16
CA VAL A 193 9.40 -21.34 3.45
C VAL A 193 8.62 -22.64 3.25
N GLU A 194 8.92 -23.37 2.18
CA GLU A 194 8.36 -24.71 1.98
C GLU A 194 8.63 -25.61 3.21
N ARG A 195 7.62 -26.39 3.63
CA ARG A 195 7.62 -27.23 4.84
C ARG A 195 7.72 -26.51 6.18
N GLN A 196 7.78 -25.18 6.21
CA GLN A 196 7.68 -24.41 7.45
C GLN A 196 6.31 -24.63 8.09
N CYS A 197 6.26 -24.75 9.41
CA CYS A 197 4.99 -24.87 10.15
C CYS A 197 4.15 -23.58 9.98
N LEU A 198 2.97 -23.73 9.37
CA LEU A 198 1.98 -22.66 9.20
C LEU A 198 1.10 -22.49 10.45
N ALA A 199 0.74 -23.61 11.07
CA ALA A 199 -0.11 -23.67 12.23
C ALA A 199 0.18 -24.92 13.06
N TYR A 200 0.01 -24.82 14.37
CA TYR A 200 -0.11 -25.99 15.25
C TYR A 200 -1.56 -26.46 15.28
N ILE A 201 -1.76 -27.77 15.29
CA ILE A 201 -3.05 -28.43 15.32
C ILE A 201 -3.18 -29.18 16.64
N ASP A 202 -4.12 -28.74 17.47
CA ASP A 202 -4.54 -29.42 18.69
C ASP A 202 -5.82 -30.24 18.40
N GLY A 203 -5.96 -31.41 19.02
CA GLY A 203 -7.16 -32.26 18.93
C GLY A 203 -7.04 -33.51 18.05
N ALA A 204 -5.92 -33.70 17.35
CA ALA A 204 -5.62 -34.92 16.60
C ALA A 204 -4.15 -35.33 16.73
N GLN A 205 -3.88 -36.64 16.76
CA GLN A 205 -2.53 -37.19 16.71
C GLN A 205 -2.03 -37.36 15.28
N GLU A 206 -2.92 -37.68 14.34
CA GLU A 206 -2.64 -37.77 12.90
C GLU A 206 -3.82 -37.21 12.11
N LEU A 207 -3.53 -36.67 10.93
CA LEU A 207 -4.51 -36.26 9.92
C LEU A 207 -4.17 -36.97 8.60
N ASP A 208 -5.19 -37.35 7.87
CA ASP A 208 -5.03 -37.90 6.53
C ASP A 208 -4.57 -36.81 5.53
N GLU A 209 -3.94 -37.24 4.44
CA GLU A 209 -3.34 -36.33 3.46
C GLU A 209 -4.37 -35.39 2.79
N GLU A 210 -5.65 -35.78 2.74
CA GLU A 210 -6.71 -34.91 2.21
C GLU A 210 -7.01 -33.75 3.16
N SER A 211 -7.17 -34.03 4.46
CA SER A 211 -7.37 -33.00 5.49
C SER A 211 -6.19 -32.03 5.58
N VAL A 212 -4.96 -32.54 5.54
CA VAL A 212 -3.75 -31.70 5.52
C VAL A 212 -3.74 -30.79 4.28
N ARG A 213 -4.04 -31.33 3.09
CA ARG A 213 -4.13 -30.53 1.85
C ARG A 213 -5.23 -29.48 1.91
N ARG A 214 -6.37 -29.80 2.51
CA ARG A 214 -7.51 -28.87 2.65
C ARG A 214 -7.20 -27.73 3.61
N LEU A 215 -6.59 -28.03 4.76
CA LEU A 215 -6.11 -27.03 5.71
C LEU A 215 -5.03 -26.14 5.10
N ALA A 216 -4.00 -26.75 4.49
CA ALA A 216 -2.93 -26.02 3.81
C ALA A 216 -3.45 -25.16 2.64
N GLY A 217 -4.47 -25.64 1.92
CA GLY A 217 -5.13 -24.92 0.83
C GLY A 217 -5.85 -23.64 1.24
N CYS A 218 -6.14 -23.46 2.55
CA CYS A 218 -6.68 -22.21 3.07
C CYS A 218 -5.61 -21.10 3.20
N PHE A 219 -4.32 -21.43 3.07
CA PHE A 219 -3.21 -20.48 3.08
C PHE A 219 -2.82 -20.14 1.64
N ILE A 220 -3.15 -18.93 1.21
CA ILE A 220 -2.89 -18.47 -0.16
C ILE A 220 -1.46 -17.93 -0.23
N ILE A 221 -0.54 -18.72 -0.78
CA ILE A 221 0.88 -18.36 -0.92
C ILE A 221 1.16 -17.92 -2.36
N GLY A 222 2.01 -16.91 -2.54
CA GLY A 222 2.49 -16.57 -3.88
C GLY A 222 3.82 -15.83 -3.89
N SER A 223 4.38 -15.63 -5.09
CA SER A 223 5.72 -15.07 -5.30
C SER A 223 5.91 -13.60 -4.90
N GLN A 224 4.82 -12.90 -4.55
CA GLN A 224 4.83 -11.47 -4.20
C GLN A 224 3.80 -11.22 -3.10
N ARG A 225 4.06 -10.24 -2.23
CA ARG A 225 3.07 -9.75 -1.25
C ARG A 225 1.82 -9.20 -1.96
N SER A 226 0.69 -9.23 -1.26
CA SER A 226 -0.60 -8.79 -1.76
C SER A 226 -1.25 -7.84 -0.75
N PRO A 227 -1.85 -6.72 -1.17
CA PRO A 227 -2.56 -5.81 -0.28
C PRO A 227 -3.88 -6.38 0.27
N ALA A 228 -4.33 -7.54 -0.20
CA ALA A 228 -5.68 -8.05 0.06
C ALA A 228 -6.00 -8.20 1.56
N GLN A 229 -5.07 -8.76 2.34
CA GLN A 229 -5.20 -8.94 3.80
C GLN A 229 -3.94 -8.49 4.56
N ASP A 230 -3.05 -7.73 3.91
CA ASP A 230 -1.78 -7.26 4.48
C ASP A 230 -1.89 -5.74 4.77
N PRO A 231 -2.16 -5.35 6.03
CA PRO A 231 -2.36 -3.95 6.39
C PRO A 231 -1.05 -3.14 6.37
N GLU A 232 0.09 -3.81 6.48
CA GLU A 232 1.43 -3.18 6.41
C GLU A 232 1.79 -2.84 4.95
N TYR A 233 1.16 -3.46 3.95
CA TYR A 233 1.54 -3.29 2.53
C TYR A 233 1.53 -1.83 2.07
N GLY A 234 0.42 -1.11 2.29
CA GLY A 234 0.31 0.29 1.88
C GLY A 234 1.14 1.24 2.75
N VAL A 235 1.36 0.87 4.02
CA VAL A 235 2.28 1.58 4.92
C VAL A 235 3.71 1.50 4.39
N ASP A 236 4.16 0.29 4.03
CA ASP A 236 5.49 0.07 3.47
C ASP A 236 5.71 0.83 2.16
N GLN A 237 4.66 1.07 1.36
CA GLN A 237 4.78 1.89 0.15
C GLN A 237 5.03 3.36 0.48
N LEU A 238 4.33 3.94 1.47
CA LEU A 238 4.60 5.32 1.91
C LEU A 238 5.97 5.44 2.56
N VAL A 239 6.36 4.44 3.35
CA VAL A 239 7.71 4.37 3.95
C VAL A 239 8.76 4.30 2.85
N GLU A 240 8.59 3.46 1.83
CA GLU A 240 9.51 3.38 0.68
C GLU A 240 9.71 4.74 0.00
N VAL A 241 8.62 5.49 -0.22
CA VAL A 241 8.68 6.86 -0.77
C VAL A 241 9.45 7.80 0.15
N ALA A 242 9.17 7.76 1.46
CA ALA A 242 9.88 8.58 2.45
C ALA A 242 11.38 8.25 2.49
N LEU A 243 11.76 6.97 2.49
CA LEU A 243 13.17 6.55 2.51
C LEU A 243 13.92 6.98 1.25
N ARG A 244 13.27 6.93 0.09
CA ARG A 244 13.86 7.42 -1.16
C ARG A 244 14.07 8.92 -1.11
N ALA A 245 13.08 9.67 -0.64
CA ALA A 245 13.18 11.11 -0.46
C ALA A 245 14.33 11.49 0.50
N LEU A 246 14.51 10.73 1.59
CA LEU A 246 15.61 10.91 2.56
C LEU A 246 16.98 10.41 2.08
N SER A 247 17.05 9.71 0.95
CA SER A 247 18.32 9.16 0.47
C SER A 247 19.28 10.29 0.04
N PRO A 248 20.62 10.10 0.17
CA PRO A 248 21.59 11.14 -0.18
C PRO A 248 21.51 11.67 -1.62
N GLY A 249 20.96 10.87 -2.55
CA GLY A 249 20.80 11.25 -3.95
C GLY A 249 19.59 12.13 -4.26
N ILE A 250 18.57 12.16 -3.39
CA ILE A 250 17.37 12.98 -3.55
C ILE A 250 17.35 14.10 -2.50
N ASN A 251 17.50 13.74 -1.23
CA ASN A 251 17.55 14.64 -0.08
C ASN A 251 16.39 15.66 -0.05
N ASP A 252 15.16 15.15 -0.16
CA ASP A 252 13.92 15.92 -0.12
C ASP A 252 13.14 15.64 1.20
N PRO A 253 13.40 16.42 2.27
CA PRO A 253 12.69 16.25 3.53
C PRO A 253 11.20 16.61 3.46
N PHE A 254 10.76 17.44 2.51
CA PHE A 254 9.34 17.80 2.40
C PHE A 254 8.49 16.64 1.93
N THR A 255 8.97 15.86 0.95
CA THR A 255 8.29 14.63 0.53
C THR A 255 8.24 13.60 1.68
N ALA A 256 9.30 13.47 2.47
CA ALA A 256 9.31 12.59 3.64
C ALA A 256 8.30 13.04 4.71
N ILE A 257 8.23 14.35 4.98
CA ILE A 257 7.23 14.96 5.87
C ILE A 257 5.81 14.68 5.38
N ALA A 258 5.54 14.84 4.08
CA ALA A 258 4.24 14.52 3.50
C ALA A 258 3.85 13.04 3.71
N CYS A 259 4.80 12.12 3.59
CA CYS A 259 4.58 10.70 3.89
C CYS A 259 4.25 10.47 5.37
N VAL A 260 5.01 11.09 6.29
CA VAL A 260 4.77 11.01 7.74
C VAL A 260 3.36 11.54 8.07
N ASP A 261 2.94 12.64 7.44
CA ASP A 261 1.58 13.18 7.61
C ASP A 261 0.52 12.19 7.18
N LYS A 262 0.64 11.59 5.98
CA LYS A 262 -0.31 10.59 5.49
C LYS A 262 -0.35 9.33 6.38
N LEU A 263 0.81 8.86 6.84
CA LEU A 263 0.90 7.75 7.79
C LEU A 263 0.21 8.08 9.11
N SER A 264 0.40 9.30 9.63
CA SER A 264 -0.24 9.75 10.86
C SER A 264 -1.76 9.79 10.74
N LEU A 265 -2.30 10.25 9.62
CA LEU A 265 -3.74 10.26 9.35
C LEU A 265 -4.31 8.84 9.30
N ALA A 266 -3.61 7.90 8.65
CA ALA A 266 -4.02 6.50 8.60
C ALA A 266 -4.03 5.86 10.00
N LEU A 267 -3.02 6.15 10.84
CA LEU A 267 -2.94 5.64 12.20
C LEU A 267 -3.96 6.28 13.15
N CYS A 268 -4.25 7.57 13.01
CA CYS A 268 -5.34 8.22 13.76
C CYS A 268 -6.69 7.56 13.44
N MET A 269 -6.93 7.25 12.16
CA MET A 269 -8.11 6.49 11.76
C MET A 269 -8.13 5.11 12.42
N LEU A 270 -7.03 4.35 12.32
CA LEU A 270 -6.92 2.99 12.87
C LEU A 270 -7.06 2.92 14.38
N ALA A 271 -6.63 3.95 15.12
CA ALA A 271 -6.76 3.99 16.58
C ALA A 271 -8.22 3.83 17.04
N GLY A 272 -9.18 4.25 16.21
CA GLY A 272 -10.61 4.11 16.46
C GLY A 272 -11.32 2.93 15.78
N ARG A 273 -10.60 2.08 15.05
CA ARG A 273 -11.19 0.92 14.34
C ARG A 273 -11.08 -0.36 15.15
N ARG A 274 -11.91 -1.34 14.79
CA ARG A 274 -11.80 -2.70 15.33
C ARG A 274 -10.77 -3.49 14.54
N PHE A 275 -9.83 -4.10 15.24
CA PHE A 275 -8.87 -5.04 14.65
C PHE A 275 -9.53 -6.41 14.42
N PRO A 276 -9.12 -7.18 13.39
CA PRO A 276 -9.63 -8.52 13.17
C PRO A 276 -9.46 -9.38 14.41
N PRO A 277 -10.49 -10.17 14.79
CA PRO A 277 -10.43 -10.99 15.99
C PRO A 277 -9.30 -12.03 15.85
N ALA A 278 -8.54 -12.22 16.94
CA ALA A 278 -7.54 -13.29 17.02
C ALA A 278 -8.20 -14.67 17.20
N HIS A 279 -9.44 -14.72 17.68
CA HIS A 279 -10.16 -15.98 17.96
C HIS A 279 -11.35 -16.14 17.02
N HIS A 280 -11.36 -17.23 16.25
CA HIS A 280 -12.46 -17.59 15.38
C HIS A 280 -13.19 -18.82 15.93
N HIS A 281 -14.50 -18.68 16.07
CA HIS A 281 -15.40 -19.70 16.58
C HIS A 281 -16.23 -20.29 15.44
N ASP A 282 -16.68 -21.53 15.60
CA ASP A 282 -17.69 -22.11 14.72
C ASP A 282 -19.11 -21.62 15.06
N GLU A 283 -20.11 -22.09 14.30
CA GLU A 283 -21.53 -21.75 14.49
C GLU A 283 -22.08 -22.18 15.85
N GLU A 284 -21.41 -23.12 16.54
CA GLU A 284 -21.78 -23.62 17.86
C GLU A 284 -21.07 -22.83 18.98
N GLY A 285 -20.26 -21.83 18.63
CA GLY A 285 -19.50 -21.01 19.58
C GLY A 285 -18.22 -21.67 20.09
N THR A 286 -17.78 -22.78 19.49
CA THR A 286 -16.54 -23.47 19.89
C THR A 286 -15.33 -22.83 19.21
N LEU A 287 -14.26 -22.56 19.97
CA LEU A 287 -13.02 -22.02 19.43
C LEU A 287 -12.38 -23.01 18.44
N ARG A 288 -12.10 -22.55 17.22
CA ARG A 288 -11.48 -23.38 16.16
C ARG A 288 -10.16 -22.85 15.65
N VAL A 289 -9.99 -21.53 15.61
CA VAL A 289 -8.75 -20.92 15.11
C VAL A 289 -8.29 -19.80 16.02
N ILE A 290 -7.03 -19.87 16.43
CA ILE A 290 -6.28 -18.81 17.08
C ILE A 290 -5.37 -18.21 16.01
N ALA A 291 -5.80 -17.09 15.44
CA ALA A 291 -5.11 -16.33 14.42
C ALA A 291 -4.07 -15.39 15.05
N ARG A 292 -2.88 -15.37 14.45
CA ARG A 292 -1.98 -14.23 14.62
C ARG A 292 -2.47 -13.11 13.69
N THR A 293 -2.76 -11.94 14.25
CA THR A 293 -3.24 -10.77 13.49
C THR A 293 -2.25 -9.61 13.60
N ALA A 294 -2.31 -8.68 12.65
CA ALA A 294 -1.59 -7.42 12.78
C ALA A 294 -2.17 -6.61 13.94
N THR A 295 -1.32 -5.92 14.69
CA THR A 295 -1.72 -5.07 15.81
C THR A 295 -1.47 -3.60 15.48
N PHE A 296 -2.13 -2.70 16.19
CA PHE A 296 -1.85 -1.27 16.08
C PHE A 296 -0.35 -0.97 16.26
N ALA A 297 0.28 -1.60 17.25
CA ALA A 297 1.71 -1.44 17.51
C ALA A 297 2.57 -1.89 16.31
N SER A 298 2.25 -3.03 15.68
CA SER A 298 2.99 -3.50 14.50
C SER A 298 2.89 -2.56 13.30
N ILE A 299 1.72 -1.97 13.05
CA ILE A 299 1.50 -1.02 11.95
C ILE A 299 2.21 0.31 12.25
N LEU A 300 2.16 0.76 13.52
CA LEU A 300 2.89 1.94 13.98
C LEU A 300 4.40 1.76 13.81
N ASP A 301 4.94 0.60 14.18
CA ASP A 301 6.36 0.30 14.02
C ASP A 301 6.77 0.28 12.55
N ALA A 302 5.99 -0.38 11.70
CA ALA A 302 6.22 -0.39 10.26
C ALA A 302 6.26 1.03 9.68
N ALA A 303 5.39 1.93 10.15
CA ALA A 303 5.30 3.30 9.67
C ALA A 303 6.47 4.20 10.10
N PHE A 304 6.98 4.06 11.33
CA PHE A 304 7.93 5.03 11.91
C PHE A 304 9.37 4.51 12.02
N ASP A 305 9.60 3.21 12.20
CA ASP A 305 10.95 2.71 12.53
C ASP A 305 11.98 3.02 11.46
N GLN A 306 11.67 2.73 10.20
CA GLN A 306 12.62 2.97 9.11
C GLN A 306 12.76 4.46 8.81
N ILE A 307 11.68 5.25 8.85
CA ILE A 307 11.77 6.70 8.63
C ILE A 307 12.67 7.32 9.69
N ARG A 308 12.49 7.01 10.98
CA ARG A 308 13.40 7.39 12.06
C ARG A 308 14.85 7.00 11.78
N GLN A 309 15.08 5.76 11.33
CA GLN A 309 16.45 5.29 11.08
C GLN A 309 17.16 6.06 9.95
N TYR A 310 16.42 6.47 8.92
CA TYR A 310 16.96 7.19 7.76
C TYR A 310 16.93 8.71 7.92
N SER A 311 16.10 9.26 8.80
CA SER A 311 16.00 10.71 9.04
C SER A 311 16.98 11.22 10.10
N ARG A 312 18.00 10.44 10.47
CA ARG A 312 18.95 10.80 11.55
C ARG A 312 19.62 12.15 11.36
N ASP A 313 19.91 12.52 10.10
CA ASP A 313 20.54 13.79 9.77
C ASP A 313 19.53 14.89 9.42
N SER A 314 18.22 14.60 9.50
CA SER A 314 17.14 15.53 9.17
C SER A 314 16.33 15.91 10.41
N VAL A 315 16.76 17.00 11.06
CA VAL A 315 16.06 17.58 12.22
C VAL A 315 14.58 17.81 11.93
N ALA A 316 14.26 18.40 10.77
CA ALA A 316 12.88 18.70 10.38
C ALA A 316 11.98 17.45 10.34
N VAL A 317 12.48 16.32 9.83
CA VAL A 317 11.71 15.08 9.70
C VAL A 317 11.59 14.37 11.06
N MET A 318 12.62 14.41 11.90
CA MET A 318 12.54 13.88 13.27
C MET A 318 11.52 14.65 14.13
N ILE A 319 11.59 15.98 14.07
CA ILE A 319 10.60 16.86 14.70
C ILE A 319 9.19 16.52 14.20
N ARG A 320 9.02 16.36 12.88
CA ARG A 320 7.71 16.06 12.33
C ARG A 320 7.18 14.69 12.74
N GLN A 321 8.05 13.68 12.88
CA GLN A 321 7.63 12.38 13.42
C GLN A 321 7.12 12.50 14.86
N MET A 322 7.74 13.34 15.71
CA MET A 322 7.25 13.58 17.07
C MET A 322 5.88 14.29 17.07
N GLU A 323 5.69 15.29 16.22
CA GLU A 323 4.40 15.97 16.03
C GLU A 323 3.31 15.00 15.55
N ALA A 324 3.65 14.12 14.60
CA ALA A 324 2.76 13.08 14.09
C ALA A 324 2.38 12.07 15.18
N LEU A 325 3.32 11.63 16.01
CA LEU A 325 3.03 10.77 17.15
C LEU A 325 2.14 11.47 18.18
N THR A 326 2.31 12.79 18.39
CA THR A 326 1.44 13.59 19.27
C THR A 326 0.01 13.65 18.73
N LEU A 327 -0.15 13.78 17.41
CA LEU A 327 -1.46 13.72 16.76
C LEU A 327 -2.11 12.34 16.94
N ILE A 328 -1.35 11.26 16.77
CA ILE A 328 -1.83 9.89 16.99
C ILE A 328 -2.20 9.66 18.45
N ALA A 329 -1.38 10.14 19.40
CA ALA A 329 -1.60 10.02 20.84
C ALA A 329 -2.99 10.52 21.24
N ARG A 330 -3.42 11.67 20.70
CA ARG A 330 -4.75 12.26 20.93
C ARG A 330 -5.93 11.38 20.48
N HIS A 331 -5.69 10.42 19.59
CA HIS A 331 -6.71 9.51 19.06
C HIS A 331 -6.60 8.09 19.64
N THR A 332 -5.58 7.82 20.44
CA THR A 332 -5.45 6.52 21.12
C THR A 332 -6.63 6.30 22.07
N ARG A 333 -7.08 5.05 22.18
CA ARG A 333 -8.23 4.64 23.00
C ARG A 333 -7.87 3.62 24.08
N THR A 334 -6.77 2.91 23.91
CA THR A 334 -6.34 1.85 24.84
C THR A 334 -4.95 2.11 25.39
N ARG A 335 -4.67 1.61 26.60
CA ARG A 335 -3.34 1.69 27.22
C ARG A 335 -2.26 1.06 26.33
N GLN A 336 -2.57 -0.03 25.61
CA GLN A 336 -1.64 -0.68 24.69
C GLN A 336 -1.26 0.23 23.51
N GLN A 337 -2.22 0.96 22.92
CA GLN A 337 -1.96 1.94 21.88
C GLN A 337 -1.09 3.09 22.42
N ALA A 338 -1.44 3.64 23.58
CA ALA A 338 -0.66 4.69 24.25
C ALA A 338 0.79 4.24 24.53
N THR A 339 0.99 3.03 25.06
CA THR A 339 2.32 2.45 25.29
C THR A 339 3.12 2.32 23.99
N ALA A 340 2.49 1.88 22.89
CA ALA A 340 3.16 1.75 21.60
C ALA A 340 3.64 3.12 21.06
N VAL A 341 2.79 4.15 21.15
CA VAL A 341 3.13 5.53 20.75
C VAL A 341 4.26 6.09 21.62
N MET A 342 4.17 5.93 22.94
CA MET A 342 5.21 6.37 23.88
C MET A 342 6.55 5.68 23.61
N ARG A 343 6.55 4.37 23.30
CA ARG A 343 7.77 3.64 22.93
C ARG A 343 8.42 4.24 21.68
N GLN A 344 7.63 4.54 20.64
CA GLN A 344 8.15 5.18 19.43
C GLN A 344 8.73 6.58 19.71
N ALA A 345 8.04 7.39 20.51
CA ALA A 345 8.51 8.71 20.92
C ALA A 345 9.87 8.64 21.64
N LYS A 346 10.02 7.70 22.60
CA LYS A 346 11.29 7.45 23.29
C LYS A 346 12.41 7.05 22.33
N MET A 347 12.13 6.21 21.34
CA MET A 347 13.12 5.80 20.34
C MET A 347 13.54 6.95 19.43
N ILE A 348 12.63 7.85 19.05
CA ILE A 348 12.96 9.05 18.26
C ILE A 348 13.85 10.00 19.08
N LEU A 349 13.47 10.27 20.33
CA LEU A 349 14.24 11.14 21.21
C LEU A 349 15.68 10.61 21.42
N ALA A 350 15.80 9.31 21.74
CA ALA A 350 17.10 8.66 21.92
C ALA A 350 17.96 8.68 20.66
N GLY A 351 17.35 8.58 19.47
CA GLY A 351 18.06 8.63 18.19
C GLY A 351 18.70 9.99 17.87
N CYS A 352 18.30 11.05 18.57
CA CYS A 352 18.73 12.43 18.28
C CYS A 352 19.81 12.96 19.24
N SER A 353 19.95 12.36 20.43
CA SER A 353 20.85 12.84 21.48
C SER A 353 22.33 12.90 21.06
N ASP A 354 22.74 12.01 20.14
CA ASP A 354 24.13 11.87 19.68
C ASP A 354 24.41 12.56 18.34
N VAL A 355 23.37 12.95 17.58
CA VAL A 355 23.52 13.36 16.16
C VAL A 355 23.36 14.87 15.97
N PHE A 356 22.53 15.55 16.77
CA PHE A 356 22.24 16.97 16.56
C PHE A 356 23.23 17.88 17.29
N PRO A 357 24.10 18.62 16.57
CA PRO A 357 25.12 19.45 17.21
C PRO A 357 24.51 20.69 17.88
N VAL A 358 23.44 21.24 17.31
CA VAL A 358 22.77 22.45 17.79
C VAL A 358 21.94 22.13 19.02
N LYS A 359 22.14 22.87 20.12
CA LYS A 359 21.38 22.69 21.36
C LYS A 359 19.90 23.01 21.19
N GLY A 360 19.57 24.06 20.44
CA GLY A 360 18.18 24.48 20.19
C GLY A 360 17.34 23.39 19.54
N ASP A 361 17.89 22.67 18.56
CA ASP A 361 17.18 21.58 17.87
C ASP A 361 16.87 20.42 18.82
N ARG A 362 17.80 20.11 19.74
CA ARG A 362 17.59 19.08 20.79
C ARG A 362 16.51 19.51 21.79
N GLU A 363 16.54 20.77 22.23
CA GLU A 363 15.53 21.34 23.12
C GLU A 363 14.15 21.40 22.46
N ASP A 364 14.09 21.67 21.15
CA ASP A 364 12.83 21.73 20.39
C ASP A 364 12.19 20.35 20.21
N LEU A 365 13.00 19.30 20.00
CA LEU A 365 12.52 17.93 19.99
C LEU A 365 12.10 17.44 21.38
N GLN A 366 12.88 17.78 22.43
CA GLN A 366 12.55 17.45 23.81
C GLN A 366 11.19 18.03 24.19
N ARG A 367 10.93 19.31 23.85
CA ARG A 367 9.64 19.96 24.12
C ARG A 367 8.46 19.22 23.52
N ARG A 368 8.58 18.76 22.28
CA ARG A 368 7.52 17.97 21.60
C ARG A 368 7.35 16.58 22.21
N TYR A 369 8.44 15.98 22.68
CA TYR A 369 8.34 14.73 23.45
C TYR A 369 7.58 14.96 24.76
N ASP A 370 7.86 16.04 25.48
CA ASP A 370 7.19 16.38 26.73
C ASP A 370 5.69 16.67 26.49
N GLU A 371 5.35 17.39 25.41
CA GLU A 371 3.96 17.60 24.98
C GLU A 371 3.23 16.28 24.69
N LEU A 372 3.89 15.34 24.00
CA LEU A 372 3.35 14.01 23.75
C LEU A 372 3.13 13.24 25.06
N ALA A 373 4.09 13.31 25.99
CA ALA A 373 3.99 12.66 27.28
C ALA A 373 2.84 13.22 28.12
N GLU A 374 2.64 14.53 28.10
CA GLU A 374 1.49 15.18 28.74
C GLU A 374 0.17 14.65 28.16
N VAL A 375 0.04 14.55 26.84
CA VAL A 375 -1.15 13.98 26.18
C VAL A 375 -1.44 12.55 26.65
N LEU A 376 -0.40 11.73 26.87
CA LEU A 376 -0.55 10.33 27.27
C LEU A 376 -0.62 10.11 28.79
N SER A 377 -0.35 11.13 29.61
CA SER A 377 -0.31 11.04 31.08
C SER A 377 -1.62 10.55 31.70
N GLY A 378 -2.77 10.81 31.05
CA GLY A 378 -4.07 10.31 31.51
C GLY A 378 -4.30 8.82 31.28
N MET A 379 -3.49 8.18 30.41
CA MET A 379 -3.62 6.75 30.06
C MET A 379 -2.43 5.91 30.55
N LEU A 380 -1.29 6.55 30.77
CA LEU A 380 -0.06 5.94 31.25
C LEU A 380 0.27 6.54 32.61
N ASP A 381 0.44 5.69 33.62
CA ASP A 381 1.09 6.09 34.86
C ASP A 381 2.57 6.35 34.52
N LEU A 382 2.89 7.62 34.21
CA LEU A 382 4.24 8.05 33.88
C LEU A 382 4.93 8.43 35.20
N ASP A 383 5.77 7.54 35.71
CA ASP A 383 6.69 7.78 36.84
C ASP A 383 7.92 8.60 36.43
#